data_AF-A0A3D4JQL8-F1
#
_entry.id   AF-A0A3D4JQL8-F1
#
_cell.length_a   1.000
_cell.length_b   1.000
_cell.length_c   1.000
_cell.angle_alpha   90.00
_cell.angle_beta   90.00
_cell.angle_gamma   90.00
#
_symmetry.space_group_name_H-M   'P 1'
#
loop_
_entity.id
_entity.type
_entity.pdbx_description
1 polymer ?
#
loop_
_entity_poly.entity_id
_entity_poly.type
_entity_poly.pdbx_seq_one_letter_code
_entity_poly.pdbx_strand_id
1 'polypeptide(L)'
;SYWGVGIYIMFVTVFTVLLIVMFRYGIRESKKSNEEKLANENKIVEEKSYSFKLNYSQEELKQIYQRLIDNSQIETLVENKEMTDDDYFAHILFSGVLPSKPIFKLRFDNIQTDLFYKHLSFNSENFTMDKFLQILKNKNTKSSPGTISSSVSGKKTGKPKNADLIDSIFMHKKG
;
A
#
# COMPACT_ATOMS: atom_id res chain seq x y z
N SER A 1 -72.04 -27.51 13.48
CA SER A 1 -72.29 -26.28 14.26
C SER A 1 -71.43 -25.15 13.70
N TYR A 2 -72.04 -24.08 13.18
CA TYR A 2 -71.33 -22.95 12.55
C TYR A 2 -70.35 -22.24 13.50
N TRP A 3 -70.57 -22.35 14.81
CA TRP A 3 -69.70 -21.82 15.85
C TRP A 3 -68.30 -22.46 15.86
N GLY A 4 -68.20 -23.77 15.59
CA GLY A 4 -66.91 -24.45 15.55
C GLY A 4 -66.04 -24.02 14.36
N VAL A 5 -66.68 -23.71 13.22
CA VAL A 5 -65.99 -23.24 12.02
C VAL A 5 -65.46 -21.82 12.21
N GLY A 6 -66.23 -20.94 12.84
CA GLY A 6 -65.79 -19.57 13.14
C GLY A 6 -64.58 -19.53 14.08
N ILE A 7 -64.59 -20.33 15.14
CA ILE A 7 -63.47 -20.44 16.09
C ILE A 7 -62.22 -20.98 15.37
N TYR A 8 -62.37 -22.01 14.55
CA TYR A 8 -61.25 -22.57 13.79
C TYR A 8 -60.60 -21.55 12.84
N ILE A 9 -61.41 -20.78 12.09
CA ILE A 9 -60.91 -19.74 11.20
C ILE A 9 -60.15 -18.66 11.99
N MET A 10 -60.63 -18.27 13.17
CA MET A 10 -59.95 -17.30 14.03
C MET A 10 -58.59 -17.81 14.52
N PHE A 11 -58.48 -19.09 14.89
CA PHE A 11 -57.20 -19.68 15.29
C PHE A 11 -56.20 -19.74 14.14
N VAL A 12 -56.65 -20.11 12.94
CA VAL A 12 -55.78 -20.20 11.76
C VAL A 12 -55.24 -18.82 11.36
N THR A 13 -56.05 -17.77 11.43
CA THR A 13 -55.61 -16.40 11.09
C THR A 13 -54.62 -15.85 12.12
N VAL A 14 -54.85 -16.05 13.41
CA VAL A 14 -53.90 -15.63 14.46
C VAL A 14 -52.57 -16.38 14.32
N PHE A 15 -52.62 -17.68 14.07
CA PHE A 15 -51.43 -18.51 13.93
C PHE A 15 -50.59 -18.12 12.69
N THR A 16 -51.25 -17.83 11.56
CA THR A 16 -50.56 -17.38 10.34
C THR A 16 -49.91 -16.01 10.51
N VAL A 17 -50.56 -15.07 11.21
CA VAL A 17 -49.95 -13.76 11.53
C VAL A 17 -48.72 -13.93 12.42
N LEU A 18 -48.78 -14.81 13.42
CA LEU A 18 -47.63 -15.12 14.30
C LEU A 18 -46.43 -15.68 13.51
N LEU A 19 -46.67 -16.62 12.59
CA LEU A 19 -45.62 -17.17 11.74
C LEU A 19 -44.95 -16.08 10.88
N ILE A 20 -45.73 -15.16 10.31
CA ILE A 20 -45.19 -14.05 9.50
C ILE A 20 -44.31 -13.13 10.35
N VAL A 21 -44.73 -12.81 11.58
CA VAL A 21 -43.95 -11.96 12.50
C VAL A 21 -42.65 -12.65 12.89
N MET A 22 -42.68 -13.93 13.25
CA MET A 22 -41.47 -14.69 13.60
C MET A 22 -40.51 -14.80 12.41
N PHE A 23 -41.02 -15.01 11.20
CA PHE A 23 -40.19 -15.09 9.99
C PHE A 23 -39.51 -13.74 9.68
N ARG A 24 -40.23 -12.62 9.82
CA ARG A 24 -39.65 -11.27 9.64
C ARG A 24 -38.64 -10.92 10.71
N TYR A 25 -38.85 -11.33 11.96
CA TYR A 25 -37.91 -11.08 13.04
C TYR A 25 -36.62 -11.89 12.85
N GLY A 26 -36.74 -13.18 12.52
CA GLY A 26 -35.59 -14.05 12.25
C GLY A 26 -34.71 -13.56 11.09
N ILE A 27 -35.30 -13.08 9.99
CA ILE A 27 -34.54 -12.50 8.86
C ILE A 27 -33.80 -11.22 9.28
N ARG A 28 -34.37 -10.42 10.18
CA ARG A 28 -33.75 -9.18 10.63
C ARG A 28 -32.55 -9.45 11.54
N GLU A 29 -32.68 -10.44 12.43
CA GLU A 29 -31.59 -10.91 13.30
C GLU A 29 -30.43 -11.50 12.48
N SER A 30 -30.75 -12.31 11.46
CA SER A 30 -29.73 -12.92 10.60
C SER A 30 -28.97 -11.89 9.76
N LYS A 31 -29.66 -10.84 9.27
CA LYS A 31 -29.00 -9.74 8.54
C LYS A 31 -28.06 -8.95 9.44
N LYS A 32 -28.52 -8.61 10.65
CA LYS A 32 -27.69 -7.88 11.62
C LYS A 32 -26.46 -8.68 12.07
N SER A 33 -26.63 -9.99 12.32
CA SER A 33 -25.50 -10.88 12.64
C SER A 33 -24.50 -11.03 11.49
N ASN A 34 -24.97 -11.01 10.24
CA ASN A 34 -24.09 -11.11 9.08
C ASN A 34 -23.38 -9.79 8.80
N GLU A 35 -24.05 -8.65 8.98
CA GLU A 35 -23.46 -7.31 8.88
C GLU A 35 -22.42 -7.08 9.98
N GLU A 36 -22.66 -7.52 11.22
CA GLU A 36 -21.68 -7.43 12.31
C GLU A 36 -20.48 -8.37 12.11
N LYS A 37 -20.69 -9.57 11.54
CA LYS A 37 -19.59 -10.46 11.14
C LYS A 37 -18.77 -9.87 10.00
N LEU A 38 -19.41 -9.34 8.97
CA LEU A 38 -18.74 -8.70 7.83
C LEU A 38 -17.99 -7.44 8.27
N ALA A 39 -18.57 -6.65 9.17
CA ALA A 39 -17.93 -5.47 9.73
C ALA A 39 -16.71 -5.85 10.59
N ASN A 40 -16.77 -6.90 11.40
CA ASN A 40 -15.63 -7.37 12.18
C ASN A 40 -14.56 -8.06 11.34
N GLU A 41 -14.92 -8.83 10.31
CA GLU A 41 -13.98 -9.40 9.36
C GLU A 41 -13.24 -8.29 8.58
N ASN A 42 -13.95 -7.24 8.16
CA ASN A 42 -13.33 -6.08 7.51
C ASN A 42 -12.46 -5.26 8.49
N LYS A 43 -12.86 -5.14 9.76
CA LYS A 43 -12.09 -4.42 10.79
C LYS A 43 -10.81 -5.16 11.22
N ILE A 44 -10.79 -6.49 11.11
CA ILE A 44 -9.61 -7.32 11.39
C ILE A 44 -8.65 -7.36 10.18
N VAL A 45 -9.15 -7.21 8.94
CA VAL A 45 -8.30 -7.07 7.75
C VAL A 45 -7.64 -5.68 7.64
N GLU A 46 -8.23 -4.64 8.26
CA GLU A 46 -7.64 -3.29 8.32
C GLU A 46 -6.48 -3.15 9.34
N GLU A 47 -6.18 -4.17 10.15
CA GLU A 47 -4.91 -4.23 10.90
C GLU A 47 -3.73 -4.65 9.98
N LYS A 48 -3.22 -3.67 9.24
CA LYS A 48 -1.80 -3.55 8.80
C LYS A 48 -1.17 -4.75 8.09
N SER A 49 -1.47 -4.97 6.81
CA SER A 49 -0.60 -5.78 5.92
C SER A 49 0.44 -4.93 5.16
N TYR A 50 0.69 -3.67 5.56
CA TYR A 50 1.79 -2.90 4.96
C TYR A 50 3.13 -3.37 5.52
N SER A 51 4.09 -3.64 4.63
CA SER A 51 5.42 -4.10 5.02
C SER A 51 6.30 -2.95 5.53
N PHE A 52 6.00 -1.71 5.14
CA PHE A 52 6.71 -0.49 5.55
C PHE A 52 5.78 0.72 5.40
N LYS A 53 6.15 1.84 6.02
CA LYS A 53 5.43 3.11 5.86
C LYS A 53 6.41 4.24 5.64
N LEU A 54 6.20 5.02 4.59
CA LEU A 54 6.98 6.21 4.32
C LEU A 54 6.27 7.47 4.83
N ASN A 55 7.04 8.49 5.18
CA ASN A 55 6.52 9.80 5.58
C ASN A 55 6.50 10.75 4.38
N TYR A 56 5.78 10.35 3.33
CA TYR A 56 5.54 11.14 2.12
C TYR A 56 4.07 11.03 1.71
N SER A 57 3.49 12.11 1.19
CA SER A 57 2.20 12.03 0.49
C SER A 57 2.35 11.36 -0.88
N GLN A 58 1.23 10.94 -1.48
CA GLN A 58 1.26 10.41 -2.84
C GLN A 58 1.78 11.45 -3.84
N GLU A 59 1.39 12.71 -3.70
CA GLU A 59 1.83 13.81 -4.57
C GLU A 59 3.33 14.06 -4.45
N GLU A 60 3.90 13.99 -3.25
CA GLU A 60 5.34 14.14 -3.04
C GLU A 60 6.11 13.00 -3.71
N LEU A 61 5.61 11.76 -3.62
CA LEU A 61 6.22 10.62 -4.30
C LEU A 61 6.14 10.75 -5.83
N LYS A 62 5.04 11.25 -6.38
CA LYS A 62 4.92 11.56 -7.82
C LYS A 62 5.92 12.64 -8.24
N GLN A 63 6.12 13.68 -7.43
CA GLN A 63 7.12 14.72 -7.70
C GLN A 63 8.56 14.16 -7.67
N ILE A 64 8.86 13.27 -6.72
CA ILE A 64 10.15 12.58 -6.67
C ILE A 64 10.36 11.77 -7.95
N TYR A 65 9.34 11.03 -8.39
CA TYR A 65 9.40 10.27 -9.64
C TYR A 65 9.65 11.17 -10.86
N GLN A 66 8.90 12.27 -10.99
CA GLN A 66 9.08 13.20 -12.09
C GLN A 66 10.50 13.77 -12.13
N ARG A 67 11.06 14.16 -10.99
CA ARG A 67 12.45 14.66 -10.91
C ARG A 67 13.47 13.59 -11.27
N LEU A 68 13.22 12.33 -10.93
CA LEU A 68 14.07 11.22 -11.36
C LEU A 68 14.02 11.03 -12.88
N ILE A 69 12.84 11.15 -13.49
CA ILE A 69 12.66 11.08 -14.95
C ILE A 69 13.36 12.25 -15.64
N ASP A 70 13.14 13.48 -15.18
CA ASP A 70 13.75 14.70 -15.74
C ASP A 70 15.28 14.62 -15.75
N ASN A 71 15.87 13.96 -14.76
CA ASN A 71 17.31 13.76 -14.63
C ASN A 71 17.81 12.43 -15.24
N SER A 72 16.95 11.67 -15.92
CA SER A 72 17.26 10.35 -16.49
C SER A 72 17.88 9.38 -15.47
N GLN A 73 17.36 9.39 -14.23
CA GLN A 73 17.86 8.57 -13.11
C GLN A 73 16.99 7.36 -12.78
N ILE A 74 15.82 7.22 -13.41
CA ILE A 74 14.92 6.07 -13.23
C ILE A 74 14.45 5.52 -14.57
N GLU A 75 14.12 4.24 -14.57
CA GLU A 75 13.55 3.50 -15.69
C GLU A 75 12.53 2.49 -15.16
N THR A 76 11.36 2.42 -15.78
CA THR A 76 10.31 1.43 -15.46
C THR A 76 10.69 0.09 -16.06
N LEU A 77 10.75 -0.96 -15.23
CA LEU A 77 11.05 -2.33 -15.65
C LEU A 77 9.77 -3.15 -15.90
N VAL A 78 8.71 -2.81 -15.18
CA VAL A 78 7.42 -3.53 -15.23
C VAL A 78 6.33 -2.49 -15.32
N GLU A 79 5.77 -2.34 -16.51
CA GLU A 79 4.67 -1.43 -16.78
C GLU A 79 3.37 -1.93 -16.14
N ASN A 80 2.55 -0.99 -15.67
CA ASN A 80 1.19 -1.24 -15.23
C ASN A 80 0.23 -0.74 -16.32
N LYS A 81 -0.76 -1.57 -16.69
CA LYS A 81 -1.73 -1.21 -17.75
C LYS A 81 -2.82 -0.24 -17.27
N GLU A 82 -3.02 -0.12 -15.97
CA GLU A 82 -4.11 0.63 -15.36
C GLU A 82 -3.66 1.97 -14.77
N MET A 83 -2.35 2.15 -14.57
CA MET A 83 -1.76 3.33 -13.94
C MET A 83 -0.60 3.86 -14.78
N THR A 84 -0.41 5.17 -14.78
CA THR A 84 0.83 5.78 -15.28
C THR A 84 2.00 5.40 -14.36
N ASP A 85 3.24 5.50 -14.86
CA ASP A 85 4.40 5.05 -14.08
C ASP A 85 4.61 5.85 -12.79
N ASP A 86 4.29 7.14 -12.79
CA ASP A 86 4.37 8.02 -11.61
C ASP A 86 3.30 7.66 -10.57
N ASP A 87 2.07 7.39 -11.01
CA ASP A 87 1.00 6.88 -10.17
C ASP A 87 1.37 5.52 -9.57
N TYR A 88 1.94 4.63 -10.38
CA TYR A 88 2.33 3.31 -9.93
C TYR A 88 3.49 3.36 -8.92
N PHE A 89 4.49 4.21 -9.17
CA PHE A 89 5.59 4.48 -8.25
C PHE A 89 5.07 4.99 -6.90
N ALA A 90 4.22 6.01 -6.92
CA ALA A 90 3.63 6.57 -5.71
C ALA A 90 2.75 5.54 -4.98
N HIS A 91 1.95 4.77 -5.71
CA HIS A 91 1.07 3.75 -5.14
C HIS A 91 1.84 2.66 -4.38
N ILE A 92 2.91 2.10 -4.96
CA ILE A 92 3.72 1.07 -4.30
C ILE A 92 4.35 1.61 -3.01
N LEU A 93 4.96 2.80 -3.08
CA LEU A 93 5.66 3.40 -1.95
C LEU A 93 4.73 3.91 -0.84
N PHE A 94 3.54 4.37 -1.21
CA PHE A 94 2.53 4.85 -0.26
C PHE A 94 1.75 3.70 0.41
N SER A 95 1.38 2.66 -0.36
CA SER A 95 0.65 1.50 0.17
C SER A 95 1.52 0.63 1.09
N GLY A 96 2.84 0.68 0.92
CA GLY A 96 3.76 -0.13 1.71
C GLY A 96 3.76 -1.61 1.34
N VAL A 97 3.16 -1.98 0.21
CA VAL A 97 3.09 -3.36 -0.28
C VAL A 97 4.31 -3.68 -1.13
N LEU A 98 5.01 -4.77 -0.80
CA LEU A 98 6.21 -5.18 -1.51
C LEU A 98 5.85 -5.94 -2.80
N PRO A 99 6.44 -5.57 -3.95
CA PRO A 99 6.26 -6.33 -5.17
C PRO A 99 7.07 -7.64 -5.14
N SER A 100 6.67 -8.61 -5.96
CA SER A 100 7.40 -9.89 -6.09
C SER A 100 8.75 -9.75 -6.80
N LYS A 101 8.93 -8.66 -7.56
CA LYS A 101 10.15 -8.31 -8.29
C LYS A 101 10.34 -6.79 -8.35
N PRO A 102 11.56 -6.29 -8.54
CA PRO A 102 11.80 -4.87 -8.74
C PRO A 102 11.00 -4.33 -9.93
N ILE A 103 10.30 -3.23 -9.69
CA ILE A 103 9.42 -2.57 -10.66
C ILE A 103 10.16 -1.45 -11.38
N PHE A 104 11.11 -0.82 -10.70
CA PHE A 104 11.87 0.31 -11.22
C PHE A 104 13.37 0.03 -11.13
N LYS A 105 14.15 0.72 -11.97
CA LYS A 105 15.61 0.69 -11.94
C LYS A 105 16.17 2.10 -11.78
N LEU A 106 16.98 2.29 -10.74
CA LEU A 106 17.74 3.51 -10.52
C LEU A 106 19.07 3.46 -11.28
N ARG A 107 19.44 4.57 -11.92
CA ARG A 107 20.72 4.73 -12.63
C ARG A 107 21.84 5.26 -11.73
N PHE A 108 21.66 5.13 -10.42
CA PHE A 108 22.63 5.45 -9.39
C PHE A 108 23.61 4.29 -9.13
N ASP A 109 24.87 4.62 -8.86
CA ASP A 109 25.83 3.68 -8.30
C ASP A 109 25.48 3.31 -6.84
N ASN A 110 26.26 2.42 -6.21
CA ASN A 110 26.00 1.98 -4.85
C ASN A 110 26.02 3.14 -3.83
N ILE A 111 26.94 4.08 -3.96
CA ILE A 111 27.12 5.18 -2.99
C ILE A 111 25.98 6.19 -3.16
N GLN A 112 25.61 6.49 -4.41
CA GLN A 112 24.45 7.34 -4.74
C GLN A 112 23.13 6.71 -4.27
N THR A 113 23.00 5.39 -4.41
CA THR A 113 21.81 4.66 -3.97
C THR A 113 21.65 4.68 -2.46
N ASP A 114 22.75 4.54 -1.71
CA ASP A 114 22.73 4.70 -0.25
C ASP A 114 22.23 6.10 0.15
N LEU A 115 22.74 7.16 -0.50
CA LEU A 115 22.30 8.52 -0.24
C LEU A 115 20.81 8.71 -0.57
N PHE A 116 20.37 8.27 -1.75
CA PHE A 116 18.97 8.35 -2.17
C PHE A 116 18.05 7.59 -1.18
N TYR A 117 18.44 6.38 -0.78
CA TYR A 117 17.72 5.60 0.22
C TYR A 117 17.64 6.35 1.56
N LYS A 118 18.72 6.98 2.04
CA LYS A 118 18.70 7.75 3.29
C LYS A 118 17.71 8.91 3.25
N HIS A 119 17.60 9.60 2.12
CA HIS A 119 16.57 10.63 1.96
C HIS A 119 15.17 10.02 1.95
N LEU A 120 14.93 9.00 1.13
CA LEU A 120 13.60 8.39 1.00
C LEU A 120 13.13 7.68 2.28
N SER A 121 14.05 7.12 3.06
CA SER A 121 13.76 6.42 4.32
C SER A 121 13.71 7.34 5.54
N PHE A 122 13.92 8.65 5.36
CA PHE A 122 13.90 9.60 6.46
C PHE A 122 12.53 9.59 7.17
N ASN A 123 12.54 9.34 8.48
CA ASN A 123 11.34 9.17 9.31
C ASN A 123 10.35 8.09 8.83
N SER A 124 10.82 7.09 8.08
CA SER A 124 10.01 5.93 7.69
C SER A 124 9.92 4.88 8.80
N GLU A 125 8.84 4.10 8.79
CA GLU A 125 8.68 2.92 9.65
C GLU A 125 9.00 1.65 8.87
N ASN A 126 9.92 0.83 9.38
CA ASN A 126 10.25 -0.50 8.86
C ASN A 126 10.69 -0.55 7.38
N PHE A 127 11.07 0.57 6.76
CA PHE A 127 11.60 0.59 5.39
C PHE A 127 13.10 0.33 5.41
N THR A 128 13.50 -0.89 5.06
CA THR A 128 14.90 -1.33 5.06
C THR A 128 15.51 -1.26 3.65
N MET A 129 16.83 -1.31 3.55
CA MET A 129 17.53 -1.38 2.26
C MET A 129 17.10 -2.60 1.42
N ASP A 130 16.83 -3.75 2.04
CA ASP A 130 16.30 -4.93 1.32
C ASP A 130 14.95 -4.64 0.67
N LYS A 131 14.02 -4.04 1.43
CA LYS A 131 12.69 -3.65 0.92
C LYS A 131 12.80 -2.60 -0.18
N PHE A 132 13.70 -1.63 0.01
CA PHE A 132 14.03 -0.65 -1.02
C PHE A 132 14.50 -1.34 -2.31
N LEU A 133 15.46 -2.27 -2.23
CA LEU A 133 15.99 -2.99 -3.40
C LEU A 133 14.99 -3.96 -4.04
N GLN A 134 13.98 -4.40 -3.28
CA GLN A 134 12.87 -5.18 -3.79
C GLN A 134 11.93 -4.34 -4.68
N ILE A 135 11.86 -3.03 -4.48
CA ILE A 135 11.08 -2.09 -5.29
C ILE A 135 11.94 -1.47 -6.41
N LEU A 136 13.13 -1.00 -6.04
CA LEU A 136 14.05 -0.21 -6.85
C LEU A 136 15.38 -0.95 -7.06
N LYS A 137 15.59 -1.47 -8.26
CA LYS A 137 16.85 -2.11 -8.64
C LYS A 137 17.96 -1.06 -8.82
N ASN A 138 19.12 -1.32 -8.23
CA ASN A 138 20.33 -0.52 -8.47
C ASN A 138 20.88 -0.71 -9.91
N LYS A 139 21.63 0.26 -10.42
CA LYS A 139 22.35 0.17 -11.71
C LYS A 139 23.29 -1.04 -11.77
N ASN A 140 23.96 -1.35 -10.67
CA ASN A 140 24.89 -2.45 -10.54
C ASN A 140 24.11 -3.77 -10.46
N THR A 141 24.50 -4.74 -11.30
CA THR A 141 23.74 -5.99 -11.50
C THR A 141 23.70 -6.91 -10.28
N LYS A 142 24.58 -6.71 -9.27
CA LYS A 142 24.69 -7.51 -8.04
C LYS A 142 24.64 -6.65 -6.77
N SER A 143 23.81 -5.62 -6.72
CA SER A 143 23.64 -4.85 -5.48
C SER A 143 22.81 -5.61 -4.46
N SER A 144 23.39 -5.77 -3.27
CA SER A 144 22.75 -6.15 -2.01
C SER A 144 23.03 -5.07 -0.95
N PRO A 145 22.30 -5.03 0.19
CA PRO A 145 22.60 -4.09 1.26
C PRO A 145 24.07 -4.15 1.70
N GLY A 146 24.65 -5.35 1.78
CA GLY A 146 26.05 -5.55 2.12
C GLY A 146 26.99 -4.86 1.13
N THR A 147 26.79 -5.07 -0.19
CA THR A 147 27.65 -4.43 -1.21
C THR A 147 27.51 -2.91 -1.24
N ILE A 148 26.31 -2.38 -0.97
CA ILE A 148 26.06 -0.94 -0.89
C ILE A 148 26.81 -0.37 0.31
N SER A 149 26.63 -0.98 1.49
CA SER A 149 27.32 -0.60 2.72
C SER A 149 28.84 -0.64 2.57
N SER A 150 29.39 -1.72 2.00
CA SER A 150 30.84 -1.83 1.75
C SER A 150 31.37 -0.77 0.78
N SER A 151 30.57 -0.37 -0.21
CA SER A 151 30.96 0.69 -1.16
C SER A 151 31.03 2.06 -0.47
N VAL A 152 30.14 2.31 0.48
CA VAL A 152 30.15 3.54 1.29
C VAL A 152 31.34 3.54 2.26
N SER A 153 31.57 2.43 2.97
CA SER A 153 32.68 2.33 3.94
C SER A 153 34.06 2.36 3.28
N GLY A 154 34.18 1.81 2.07
CA GLY A 154 35.42 1.83 1.30
C GLY A 154 35.79 3.22 0.76
N LYS A 155 34.84 4.16 0.74
CA LYS A 155 35.09 5.53 0.29
C LYS A 155 35.78 6.33 1.40
N LYS A 156 37.09 6.50 1.27
CA LYS A 156 37.94 7.08 2.31
C LYS A 156 37.60 8.54 2.67
N THR A 157 37.13 9.36 1.73
CA THR A 157 36.59 10.72 1.96
C THR A 157 35.90 11.24 0.68
N GLY A 158 34.81 12.02 0.83
CA GLY A 158 34.19 12.79 -0.26
C GLY A 158 32.68 12.57 -0.46
N LYS A 159 31.95 13.64 -0.80
CA LYS A 159 30.50 13.63 -1.12
C LYS A 159 30.21 12.66 -2.30
N PRO A 160 29.11 11.88 -2.31
CA PRO A 160 28.75 11.05 -3.46
C PRO A 160 28.76 11.84 -4.77
N LYS A 161 29.07 11.17 -5.90
CA LYS A 161 28.94 11.82 -7.22
C LYS A 161 27.47 12.24 -7.38
N ASN A 162 27.20 13.42 -7.93
CA ASN A 162 25.84 13.95 -8.12
C ASN A 162 25.00 14.05 -6.82
N ALA A 163 25.64 14.21 -5.66
CA ALA A 163 24.86 14.33 -4.43
C ALA A 163 23.96 15.58 -4.43
N ASP A 164 24.37 16.69 -5.03
CA ASP A 164 23.52 17.89 -5.16
C ASP A 164 22.26 17.63 -6.01
N LEU A 165 22.37 16.73 -7.00
CA LEU A 165 21.23 16.27 -7.79
C LEU A 165 20.31 15.37 -6.96
N ILE A 166 20.87 14.50 -6.12
CA ILE A 166 20.07 13.68 -5.21
C ILE A 166 19.36 14.58 -4.20
N ASP A 167 20.06 15.55 -3.62
CA ASP A 167 19.48 16.54 -2.70
C ASP A 167 18.31 17.28 -3.39
N SER A 168 18.48 17.71 -4.64
CA SER A 168 17.45 18.44 -5.39
C SER A 168 16.22 17.59 -5.74
N ILE A 169 16.35 16.26 -5.88
CA ILE A 169 15.20 15.35 -6.05
C ILE A 169 14.24 15.45 -4.86
N PHE A 170 14.74 15.66 -3.64
CA PHE A 170 13.93 15.71 -2.41
C PHE A 170 13.60 17.13 -1.93
N MET A 171 14.09 18.18 -2.60
CA MET A 171 13.76 19.55 -2.20
C MET A 171 12.29 19.87 -2.48
N HIS A 172 11.54 20.29 -1.47
CA HIS A 172 10.22 20.88 -1.73
C HIS A 172 10.43 22.23 -2.43
N LYS A 173 9.87 22.42 -3.63
CA LYS A 173 9.61 23.77 -4.11
C LYS A 173 8.63 24.39 -3.12
N LYS A 174 9.13 25.25 -2.23
CA LYS A 174 8.29 26.27 -1.60
C LYS A 174 7.86 27.18 -2.75
N GLY A 175 6.71 26.88 -3.33
CA GLY A 175 5.96 27.80 -4.18
C GLY A 175 5.40 28.93 -3.34
#